data_AF-A0A1P8X9A3-F1
#
_entry.id   AF-A0A1P8X9A3-F1
#
_cell.length_a   1.000
_cell.length_b   1.000
_cell.length_c   1.000
_cell.angle_alpha   90.00
_cell.angle_beta   90.00
_cell.angle_gamma   90.00
#
_symmetry.space_group_name_H-M   'P 1'
#
loop_
_entity.id
_entity.type
_entity.pdbx_description
1 polymer ?
#
loop_
_entity_poly.entity_id
_entity_poly.type
_entity_poly.pdbx_seq_one_letter_code
_entity_poly.pdbx_strand_id
1 'polypeptide(L)'
;MANARTFPIPAVTTGIAGAALVGMGAFALAATAESPQHTADIRLTTTESTLNYLLDGHSPAIGTAAYTLRPAIGDGGWLIGNGLSAATDCTGSACNGGNGGLLWGNGGNGANGGDGGHGGFLFGNGGDGGAGVAAVVDADGIVVSAATAGGRGGNGGWVIGNGGDGGVGAESWYDVTHEARFSRATNGGDGGRGGLLSGDGGNGGDGGLDVNSPTDALGGKGGNGGRGGWVFGDGGAGGTGGRAVAEDGNGTGGAGGDGGDTTFGEAGAGGKGGFGAANNPGVVATGGAGGSGGYAVVGDGGRGGDGGNSNNWDGVDGDGSASIGGAGGRGGNSAFGGTGGKGGRGGDTVTNNAPSIGGEGGGGGRGGALAGNGGQGGNGGDATSLAGGPASGGQGGTGGTGGAVGGDAGGNGTNGTANGGAG
;
A
#
# COMPACT_ATOMS: atom_id res chain seq x y z
N MET A 1 49.49 -9.24 -10.36
CA MET A 1 49.41 -7.77 -10.33
C MET A 1 48.29 -7.34 -11.26
N ALA A 2 47.50 -6.37 -10.82
CA ALA A 2 46.09 -6.17 -11.11
C ALA A 2 45.73 -5.89 -12.59
N ASN A 3 44.57 -6.40 -13.02
CA ASN A 3 43.82 -5.89 -14.16
C ASN A 3 42.37 -5.69 -13.72
N ALA A 4 42.03 -4.45 -13.39
CA ALA A 4 40.67 -4.03 -13.09
C ALA A 4 39.84 -4.08 -14.38
N ARG A 5 38.74 -4.84 -14.35
CA ARG A 5 37.72 -4.80 -15.41
C ARG A 5 36.55 -3.96 -14.91
N THR A 6 36.47 -2.74 -15.43
CA THR A 6 35.35 -1.82 -15.27
C THR A 6 34.17 -2.32 -16.12
N PHE A 7 33.01 -2.55 -15.50
CA PHE A 7 31.76 -2.83 -16.21
C PHE A 7 31.01 -1.52 -16.48
N PRO A 8 30.51 -1.27 -17.71
CA PRO A 8 29.69 -0.10 -18.00
C PRO A 8 28.23 -0.29 -17.57
N ILE A 9 27.67 0.73 -16.92
CA ILE A 9 26.24 0.85 -16.59
C ILE A 9 25.50 1.36 -17.84
N PRO A 10 24.42 0.72 -18.30
CA PRO A 10 23.61 1.24 -19.39
C PRO A 10 22.71 2.39 -18.89
N ALA A 11 22.85 3.55 -19.53
CA ALA A 11 21.93 4.68 -19.37
C ALA A 11 20.62 4.39 -20.12
N VAL A 12 19.51 4.28 -19.38
CA VAL A 12 18.17 4.24 -19.98
C VAL A 12 17.76 5.67 -20.32
N THR A 13 17.71 5.95 -21.62
CA THR A 13 17.12 7.17 -22.17
C THR A 13 15.67 6.87 -22.51
N THR A 14 14.72 7.49 -21.81
CA THR A 14 13.32 7.53 -22.25
C THR A 14 13.06 8.93 -22.80
N GLY A 15 13.08 9.01 -24.12
CA GLY A 15 12.69 10.19 -24.88
C GLY A 15 11.19 10.43 -24.81
N ILE A 16 10.82 11.68 -24.59
CA ILE A 16 9.45 12.17 -24.74
C ILE A 16 9.43 13.00 -26.03
N ALA A 17 8.86 12.45 -27.10
CA ALA A 17 8.42 13.19 -28.28
C ALA A 17 6.88 13.25 -28.17
N GLY A 18 6.27 14.42 -27.99
CA GLY A 18 5.84 15.33 -29.07
C GLY A 18 4.48 14.86 -29.62
N ALA A 19 3.41 15.66 -29.74
CA ALA A 19 3.23 17.10 -29.74
C ALA A 19 1.72 17.43 -29.67
N ALA A 20 1.36 18.65 -29.26
CA ALA A 20 0.32 19.46 -29.92
C ALA A 20 0.40 20.92 -29.44
N LEU A 21 1.08 21.75 -30.23
CA LEU A 21 0.99 23.20 -30.21
C LEU A 21 -0.35 23.62 -30.87
N VAL A 22 -1.22 24.29 -30.12
CA VAL A 22 -2.20 25.23 -30.68
C VAL A 22 -2.13 26.50 -29.84
N GLY A 23 -1.87 27.61 -30.52
CA GLY A 23 -1.52 28.88 -29.89
C GLY A 23 -2.67 29.85 -29.64
N MET A 24 -2.22 31.04 -29.25
CA MET A 24 -2.87 32.35 -29.15
C MET A 24 -3.28 32.78 -27.75
N GLY A 25 -2.66 33.88 -27.30
CA GLY A 25 -3.18 34.71 -26.21
C GLY A 25 -2.10 35.30 -25.31
N ALA A 26 -1.29 36.21 -25.84
CA ALA A 26 -0.53 37.11 -24.99
C ALA A 26 -1.52 37.98 -24.18
N PHE A 27 -1.59 37.75 -22.87
CA PHE A 27 -2.06 38.74 -21.91
C PHE A 27 -1.06 38.80 -20.76
N ALA A 28 -0.26 39.86 -20.78
CA ALA A 28 0.53 40.28 -19.65
C ALA A 28 -0.41 40.86 -18.60
N LEU A 29 -0.48 40.21 -17.44
CA LEU A 29 -0.76 40.88 -16.17
C LEU A 29 0.16 40.30 -15.12
N ALA A 30 1.20 41.06 -14.81
CA ALA A 30 1.90 40.96 -13.55
C ALA A 30 0.90 41.29 -12.43
N ALA A 31 0.56 40.28 -11.64
CA ALA A 31 0.04 40.46 -10.30
C ALA A 31 0.56 39.29 -9.47
N THR A 32 1.61 39.54 -8.70
CA THR A 32 1.88 38.80 -7.48
C THR A 32 0.68 39.04 -6.57
N ALA A 33 -0.34 38.20 -6.67
CA ALA A 33 -1.38 38.15 -5.66
C ALA A 33 -0.79 37.40 -4.45
N GLU A 34 -0.04 38.13 -3.62
CA GLU A 34 0.05 37.79 -2.22
C GLU A 34 -1.39 37.77 -1.69
N SER A 35 -1.89 36.58 -1.39
CA SER A 35 -3.15 36.42 -0.67
C SER A 35 -3.05 37.23 0.62
N PRO A 36 -3.97 38.18 0.90
CA PRO A 36 -3.92 38.90 2.16
C PRO A 36 -4.14 37.90 3.29
N GLN A 37 -3.10 37.67 4.09
CA GLN A 37 -3.26 37.01 5.38
C GLN A 37 -4.18 37.90 6.22
N HIS A 38 -5.43 37.47 6.40
CA HIS A 38 -6.36 38.15 7.28
C HIS A 38 -6.01 37.80 8.73
N THR A 39 -5.15 38.62 9.34
CA THR A 39 -4.94 38.60 10.79
C THR A 39 -6.12 39.30 11.45
N ALA A 40 -7.02 38.52 12.05
CA ALA A 40 -8.05 39.07 12.92
C ALA A 40 -7.52 39.10 14.36
N ASP A 41 -7.29 40.30 14.91
CA ASP A 41 -7.13 40.47 16.35
C ASP A 41 -8.49 40.25 17.02
N ILE A 42 -8.75 39.02 17.46
CA ILE A 42 -9.92 38.73 18.30
C ILE A 42 -9.59 39.17 19.73
N ARG A 43 -9.96 40.41 20.05
CA ARG A 43 -10.03 40.88 21.44
C ARG A 43 -11.28 40.29 22.09
N LEU A 44 -11.10 39.30 22.96
CA LEU A 44 -12.15 38.81 23.86
C LEU A 44 -12.48 39.92 24.88
N THR A 45 -13.35 40.86 24.51
CA THR A 45 -14.01 41.74 25.47
C THR A 45 -15.12 40.93 26.12
N THR A 46 -14.83 40.36 27.28
CA THR A 46 -15.87 39.83 28.16
C THR A 46 -16.51 41.01 28.88
N THR A 47 -17.61 41.56 28.38
CA THR A 47 -18.37 42.56 29.13
C THR A 47 -19.33 41.96 30.16
N GLU A 48 -19.60 40.65 30.14
CA GLU A 48 -20.48 40.02 31.15
C GLU A 48 -20.06 38.59 31.51
N SER A 49 -19.12 38.43 32.45
CA SER A 49 -19.07 37.22 33.31
C SER A 49 -18.12 37.40 34.48
N THR A 50 -18.61 37.07 35.67
CA THR A 50 -18.05 37.32 37.01
C THR A 50 -16.84 36.44 37.38
N LEU A 51 -15.87 36.28 36.49
CA LEU A 51 -14.63 35.55 36.75
C LEU A 51 -13.43 36.49 37.02
N ASN A 52 -13.71 37.63 37.65
CA ASN A 52 -12.75 38.65 38.09
C ASN A 52 -11.84 38.22 39.27
N TYR A 53 -11.79 36.94 39.61
CA TYR A 53 -10.92 36.44 40.69
C TYR A 53 -9.49 36.10 40.23
N LEU A 54 -9.23 36.06 38.91
CA LEU A 54 -7.92 35.68 38.35
C LEU A 54 -7.04 36.87 37.91
N LEU A 55 -7.40 38.11 38.27
CA LEU A 55 -6.75 39.36 37.81
C LEU A 55 -6.14 40.21 38.94
N ASP A 56 -5.96 39.66 40.14
CA ASP A 56 -5.10 40.28 41.16
C ASP A 56 -3.62 40.07 40.81
N GLY A 57 -3.12 40.91 39.89
CA GLY A 57 -1.78 41.49 39.90
C GLY A 57 -0.52 40.59 39.85
N HIS A 58 -0.61 39.26 39.74
CA HIS A 58 0.56 38.37 39.79
C HIS A 58 0.50 37.18 38.82
N SER A 59 0.45 37.41 37.50
CA SER A 59 0.67 36.35 36.50
C SER A 59 1.01 36.90 35.10
N PRO A 60 1.73 36.12 34.27
CA PRO A 60 2.61 36.60 33.20
C PRO A 60 1.81 37.12 32.00
N ALA A 61 2.49 37.90 31.15
CA ALA A 61 1.97 38.44 29.90
C ALA A 61 1.02 37.48 29.19
N ILE A 62 -0.25 37.87 29.08
CA ILE A 62 -1.22 37.19 28.23
C ILE A 62 -0.77 37.43 26.79
N GLY A 63 -0.07 36.45 26.22
CA GLY A 63 0.31 36.46 24.81
C GLY A 63 -0.94 36.48 23.95
N THR A 64 -1.04 37.45 23.06
CA THR A 64 -1.96 37.40 21.93
C THR A 64 -1.61 36.19 21.09
N ALA A 65 -2.38 35.11 21.19
CA ALA A 65 -2.30 34.02 20.24
C ALA A 65 -2.83 34.56 18.91
N ALA A 66 -1.94 34.86 17.97
CA ALA A 66 -2.30 35.14 16.59
C ALA A 66 -3.00 33.89 16.03
N TYR A 67 -4.32 33.92 15.98
CA TYR A 67 -5.09 32.90 15.29
C TYR A 67 -5.02 33.23 13.80
N THR A 68 -4.15 32.52 13.08
CA THR A 68 -4.17 32.56 11.62
C THR A 68 -5.43 31.85 11.17
N LEU A 69 -6.48 32.63 10.90
CA LEU A 69 -7.72 32.09 10.35
C LEU A 69 -7.44 31.62 8.93
N ARG A 70 -7.65 30.32 8.69
CA ARG A 70 -7.71 29.78 7.33
C ARG A 70 -8.74 30.58 6.52
N PRO A 71 -8.48 30.87 5.23
CA PRO A 71 -9.47 31.53 4.39
C PRO A 71 -10.81 30.79 4.46
N ALA A 72 -11.94 31.50 4.36
CA ALA A 72 -13.22 30.82 4.22
C ALA A 72 -13.29 30.09 2.86
N ILE A 73 -12.82 30.76 1.81
CA ILE A 73 -12.86 30.29 0.42
C ILE A 73 -11.44 30.32 -0.17
N GLY A 74 -11.08 29.30 -0.94
CA GLY A 74 -9.79 29.17 -1.64
C GLY A 74 -8.94 28.03 -1.09
N ASP A 75 -7.74 27.83 -1.63
CA ASP A 75 -6.85 26.76 -1.17
C ASP A 75 -6.47 26.92 0.30
N GLY A 76 -6.47 25.81 1.02
CA GLY A 76 -6.40 25.79 2.47
C GLY A 76 -7.66 26.35 3.14
N GLY A 77 -8.75 26.59 2.41
CA GLY A 77 -9.98 27.16 2.95
C GLY A 77 -10.76 26.19 3.83
N TRP A 78 -11.42 26.68 4.88
CA TRP A 78 -12.18 25.81 5.80
C TRP A 78 -13.62 25.56 5.37
N LEU A 79 -14.21 26.44 4.55
CA LEU A 79 -15.60 26.31 4.08
C LEU A 79 -15.65 25.75 2.65
N ILE A 80 -14.93 26.36 1.72
CA ILE A 80 -14.84 25.92 0.31
C ILE A 80 -13.39 26.02 -0.16
N GLY A 81 -12.82 24.91 -0.61
CA GLY A 81 -11.51 24.90 -1.25
C GLY A 81 -10.70 23.65 -0.93
N ASN A 82 -9.62 23.45 -1.70
CA ASN A 82 -8.80 22.27 -1.55
C ASN A 82 -7.95 22.35 -0.28
N GLY A 83 -7.64 21.19 0.27
CA GLY A 83 -6.59 21.03 1.25
C GLY A 83 -5.23 21.30 0.63
N LEU A 84 -4.31 21.86 1.43
CA LEU A 84 -2.94 22.09 0.98
C LEU A 84 -2.18 20.77 0.99
N SER A 85 -1.54 20.41 -0.12
CA SER A 85 -0.59 19.30 -0.11
C SER A 85 0.59 19.62 0.80
N ALA A 86 1.12 18.59 1.45
CA ALA A 86 2.32 18.72 2.24
C ALA A 86 3.52 19.13 1.37
N ALA A 87 4.39 19.96 1.94
CA ALA A 87 5.64 20.32 1.29
C ALA A 87 6.59 19.12 1.23
N THR A 88 7.43 19.03 0.21
CA THR A 88 8.36 17.89 0.04
C THR A 88 9.47 17.84 1.10
N ASP A 89 9.77 18.96 1.74
CA ASP A 89 10.76 19.11 2.82
C ASP A 89 10.13 19.09 4.22
N CYS A 90 8.86 18.72 4.32
CA CYS A 90 8.15 18.59 5.58
C CYS A 90 8.81 17.54 6.50
N THR A 91 8.55 17.68 7.80
CA THR A 91 8.86 16.65 8.79
C THR A 91 7.68 16.46 9.75
N GLY A 92 7.56 15.26 10.32
CA GLY A 92 6.51 14.94 11.28
C GLY A 92 5.10 15.17 10.72
N SER A 93 4.21 15.76 11.53
CA SER A 93 2.81 15.96 11.14
C SER A 93 2.59 17.00 10.04
N ALA A 94 3.60 17.85 9.75
CA ALA A 94 3.54 18.78 8.63
C ALA A 94 3.53 18.08 7.26
N CYS A 95 3.87 16.79 7.25
CA CYS A 95 3.83 15.94 6.09
C CYS A 95 2.45 15.40 5.73
N ASN A 96 1.44 15.66 6.56
CA ASN A 96 0.08 15.29 6.25
C ASN A 96 -0.53 16.33 5.30
N GLY A 97 -1.23 15.85 4.28
CA GLY A 97 -2.06 16.67 3.43
C GLY A 97 -3.20 17.31 4.23
N GLY A 98 -3.47 18.58 3.95
CA GLY A 98 -4.58 19.30 4.56
C GLY A 98 -5.93 18.76 4.10
N ASN A 99 -6.96 18.88 4.93
CA ASN A 99 -8.33 18.54 4.54
C ASN A 99 -8.93 19.65 3.65
N GLY A 100 -9.76 19.24 2.69
CA GLY A 100 -10.64 20.11 1.93
C GLY A 100 -11.65 20.85 2.81
N GLY A 101 -12.26 21.89 2.26
CA GLY A 101 -13.26 22.72 2.93
C GLY A 101 -14.53 21.94 3.25
N LEU A 102 -15.26 22.37 4.30
CA LEU A 102 -16.46 21.69 4.80
C LEU A 102 -17.50 21.43 3.69
N LEU A 103 -17.80 22.42 2.86
CA LEU A 103 -18.85 22.26 1.84
C LEU A 103 -18.32 21.64 0.54
N TRP A 104 -17.05 21.89 0.21
CA TRP A 104 -16.47 21.42 -1.04
C TRP A 104 -14.93 21.54 -1.00
N GLY A 105 -14.25 20.57 -1.62
CA GLY A 105 -12.83 20.65 -1.94
C GLY A 105 -12.14 19.30 -1.82
N ASN A 106 -11.05 19.10 -2.55
CA ASN A 106 -10.27 17.87 -2.43
C ASN A 106 -9.34 17.95 -1.22
N GLY A 107 -8.94 16.79 -0.68
CA GLY A 107 -7.82 16.72 0.25
C GLY A 107 -6.49 17.00 -0.45
N GLY A 108 -5.54 17.55 0.28
CA GLY A 108 -4.15 17.68 -0.18
C GLY A 108 -3.41 16.36 -0.07
N ASN A 109 -2.36 16.17 -0.85
CA ASN A 109 -1.53 14.96 -0.76
C ASN A 109 -0.58 15.03 0.42
N GLY A 110 -0.30 13.90 1.04
CA GLY A 110 0.79 13.75 1.99
C GLY A 110 2.15 13.69 1.30
N ALA A 111 3.21 13.84 2.07
CA ALA A 111 4.61 13.70 1.63
C ALA A 111 5.39 12.89 2.67
N ASN A 112 6.53 12.30 2.32
CA ASN A 112 7.46 11.65 3.26
C ASN A 112 6.82 10.66 4.29
N GLY A 113 5.80 9.92 3.86
CA GLY A 113 5.04 8.98 4.70
C GLY A 113 3.87 9.59 5.48
N GLY A 114 3.58 10.88 5.26
CA GLY A 114 2.42 11.55 5.82
C GLY A 114 1.11 11.17 5.10
N ASP A 115 0.02 11.21 5.85
CA ASP A 115 -1.31 10.84 5.36
C ASP A 115 -1.84 11.89 4.35
N GLY A 116 -2.60 11.43 3.36
CA GLY A 116 -3.40 12.29 2.50
C GLY A 116 -4.56 12.92 3.26
N GLY A 117 -4.89 14.16 2.90
CA GLY A 117 -6.00 14.90 3.48
C GLY A 117 -7.35 14.37 3.02
N HIS A 118 -8.39 14.56 3.81
CA HIS A 118 -9.74 14.18 3.43
C HIS A 118 -10.37 15.22 2.48
N GLY A 119 -11.20 14.74 1.56
CA GLY A 119 -12.11 15.58 0.78
C GLY A 119 -13.12 16.32 1.68
N GLY A 120 -13.76 17.32 1.11
CA GLY A 120 -14.76 18.14 1.79
C GLY A 120 -15.97 17.34 2.23
N PHE A 121 -16.69 17.79 3.26
CA PHE A 121 -17.79 16.99 3.82
C PHE A 121 -18.88 16.70 2.79
N LEU A 122 -19.28 17.63 1.91
CA LEU A 122 -20.24 17.27 0.86
C LEU A 122 -19.57 16.64 -0.35
N PHE A 123 -18.57 17.29 -0.92
CA PHE A 123 -17.93 16.87 -2.18
C PHE A 123 -16.42 17.03 -2.13
N GLY A 124 -15.73 16.09 -2.78
CA GLY A 124 -14.30 16.18 -3.07
C GLY A 124 -13.59 14.84 -2.90
N ASN A 125 -12.46 14.67 -3.54
CA ASN A 125 -11.67 13.46 -3.41
C ASN A 125 -10.71 13.57 -2.22
N GLY A 126 -10.36 12.44 -1.62
CA GLY A 126 -9.23 12.37 -0.71
C GLY A 126 -7.92 12.60 -1.45
N GLY A 127 -6.92 13.15 -0.77
CA GLY A 127 -5.56 13.25 -1.28
C GLY A 127 -4.81 11.95 -1.07
N ASP A 128 -3.75 11.75 -1.84
CA ASP A 128 -2.91 10.55 -1.76
C ASP A 128 -2.00 10.60 -0.53
N GLY A 129 -1.67 9.43 0.01
CA GLY A 129 -0.64 9.28 1.03
C GLY A 129 0.76 9.51 0.45
N GLY A 130 1.64 10.12 1.23
CA GLY A 130 3.03 10.32 0.83
C GLY A 130 3.82 9.01 0.84
N ALA A 131 4.73 8.84 -0.13
CA ALA A 131 5.69 7.73 -0.08
C ALA A 131 6.56 7.80 1.17
N GLY A 132 6.81 6.66 1.80
CA GLY A 132 7.72 6.54 2.94
C GLY A 132 9.15 6.88 2.55
N VAL A 133 9.91 7.39 3.51
CA VAL A 133 11.32 7.77 3.33
C VAL A 133 12.20 6.80 4.10
N ALA A 134 13.35 6.43 3.53
CA ALA A 134 14.34 5.63 4.22
C ALA A 134 14.89 6.39 5.45
N ALA A 135 15.49 5.66 6.40
CA ALA A 135 16.14 6.30 7.53
C ALA A 135 17.34 7.13 7.06
N VAL A 136 17.57 8.26 7.74
CA VAL A 136 18.74 9.11 7.54
C VAL A 136 19.69 8.88 8.70
N VAL A 137 20.97 8.67 8.39
CA VAL A 137 22.05 8.62 9.38
C VAL A 137 23.00 9.80 9.22
N ASP A 138 23.68 10.13 10.31
CA ASP A 138 24.81 11.05 10.28
C ASP A 138 26.13 10.37 9.86
N ALA A 139 27.21 11.14 9.84
CA ALA A 139 28.55 10.67 9.47
C ALA A 139 29.15 9.66 10.45
N ASP A 140 28.61 9.56 11.67
CA ASP A 140 29.05 8.64 12.72
C ASP A 140 28.24 7.33 12.72
N GLY A 141 27.34 7.15 11.74
CA GLY A 141 26.48 5.98 11.63
C GLY A 141 25.35 5.97 12.66
N ILE A 142 24.95 7.11 13.23
CA ILE A 142 23.80 7.19 14.13
C ILE A 142 22.55 7.57 13.33
N VAL A 143 21.44 6.86 13.57
CA VAL A 143 20.14 7.18 12.96
C VAL A 143 19.64 8.52 13.52
N VAL A 144 19.59 9.53 12.66
CA VAL A 144 19.08 10.87 12.98
C VAL A 144 17.62 11.07 12.54
N SER A 145 17.13 10.23 11.63
CA SER A 145 15.70 10.11 11.31
C SER A 145 15.36 8.66 11.00
N ALA A 146 14.34 8.12 11.67
CA ALA A 146 13.82 6.80 11.35
C ALA A 146 13.15 6.78 9.98
N ALA A 147 13.08 5.60 9.34
CA ALA A 147 12.28 5.44 8.13
C ALA A 147 10.79 5.60 8.43
N THR A 148 10.06 6.12 7.45
CA THR A 148 8.61 6.25 7.50
C THR A 148 7.94 5.22 6.59
N ALA A 149 6.77 4.74 7.01
CA ALA A 149 5.89 3.95 6.16
C ALA A 149 5.26 4.83 5.08
N GLY A 150 4.67 4.21 4.07
CA GLY A 150 3.76 4.92 3.18
C GLY A 150 2.58 5.49 3.98
N GLY A 151 2.25 6.75 3.72
CA GLY A 151 1.10 7.40 4.34
C GLY A 151 -0.21 6.84 3.82
N ARG A 152 -1.29 6.93 4.59
CA ARG A 152 -2.61 6.49 4.12
C ARG A 152 -3.21 7.49 3.15
N GLY A 153 -3.98 7.01 2.19
CA GLY A 153 -4.84 7.85 1.38
C GLY A 153 -5.96 8.50 2.21
N GLY A 154 -6.33 9.71 1.84
CA GLY A 154 -7.43 10.43 2.46
C GLY A 154 -8.78 9.88 2.01
N ASN A 155 -9.81 9.98 2.85
CA ASN A 155 -11.17 9.66 2.45
C ASN A 155 -11.72 10.73 1.48
N GLY A 156 -12.53 10.29 0.52
CA GLY A 156 -13.39 11.17 -0.26
C GLY A 156 -14.44 11.86 0.60
N GLY A 157 -15.13 12.81 0.00
CA GLY A 157 -16.18 13.59 0.65
C GLY A 157 -17.35 12.72 1.06
N TRP A 158 -18.03 13.10 2.15
CA TRP A 158 -19.06 12.24 2.75
C TRP A 158 -20.22 11.96 1.80
N VAL A 159 -20.61 12.87 0.89
CA VAL A 159 -21.67 12.59 -0.09
C VAL A 159 -21.09 11.96 -1.37
N ILE A 160 -20.18 12.66 -2.05
CA ILE A 160 -19.54 12.18 -3.28
C ILE A 160 -18.05 12.47 -3.25
N GLY A 161 -17.25 11.47 -3.59
CA GLY A 161 -15.82 11.63 -3.76
C GLY A 161 -15.08 10.31 -3.67
N ASN A 162 -13.96 10.20 -4.36
CA ASN A 162 -13.11 9.02 -4.31
C ASN A 162 -12.15 9.12 -3.12
N GLY A 163 -11.77 7.98 -2.56
CA GLY A 163 -10.62 7.90 -1.67
C GLY A 163 -9.32 8.14 -2.43
N GLY A 164 -8.33 8.71 -1.75
CA GLY A 164 -6.96 8.82 -2.27
C GLY A 164 -6.19 7.51 -2.13
N ASP A 165 -5.14 7.34 -2.92
CA ASP A 165 -4.30 6.14 -2.85
C ASP A 165 -3.36 6.18 -1.63
N GLY A 166 -2.98 5.01 -1.13
CA GLY A 166 -1.94 4.87 -0.12
C GLY A 166 -0.54 5.05 -0.69
N GLY A 167 0.37 5.60 0.10
CA GLY A 167 1.76 5.80 -0.28
C GLY A 167 2.56 4.49 -0.28
N VAL A 168 3.61 4.42 -1.11
CA VAL A 168 4.54 3.28 -1.12
C VAL A 168 5.42 3.30 0.13
N GLY A 169 5.76 2.12 0.67
CA GLY A 169 6.69 1.97 1.78
C GLY A 169 8.15 2.24 1.39
N ALA A 170 8.94 2.70 2.36
CA ALA A 170 10.37 2.95 2.19
C ALA A 170 11.16 1.64 2.06
N GLU A 171 12.19 1.66 1.22
CA GLU A 171 13.18 0.58 1.12
C GLU A 171 14.07 0.53 2.38
N SER A 172 14.59 -0.66 2.68
CA SER A 172 15.62 -0.85 3.70
C SER A 172 16.90 -0.09 3.32
N TRP A 173 17.68 0.29 4.32
CA TRP A 173 18.99 0.91 4.08
C TRP A 173 20.07 0.26 4.95
N TYR A 174 21.20 -0.03 4.31
CA TYR A 174 22.37 -0.70 4.86
C TYR A 174 23.60 0.19 4.69
N ASP A 175 24.41 0.32 5.73
CA ASP A 175 25.76 0.86 5.60
C ASP A 175 26.76 -0.30 5.56
N VAL A 176 27.45 -0.42 4.43
CA VAL A 176 28.48 -1.43 4.21
C VAL A 176 29.73 -1.15 5.05
N THR A 177 29.95 0.10 5.48
CA THR A 177 31.14 0.47 6.28
C THR A 177 31.03 0.10 7.76
N HIS A 178 29.81 -0.03 8.28
CA HIS A 178 29.55 -0.34 9.70
C HIS A 178 28.90 -1.71 9.93
N GLU A 179 28.73 -2.53 8.88
CA GLU A 179 28.11 -3.87 8.92
C GLU A 179 26.76 -3.90 9.68
N ALA A 180 26.00 -2.79 9.63
CA ALA A 180 24.78 -2.61 10.41
C ALA A 180 23.58 -2.24 9.52
N ARG A 181 22.42 -2.85 9.84
CA ARG A 181 21.12 -2.43 9.29
C ARG A 181 20.64 -1.20 10.05
N PHE A 182 20.44 -0.10 9.35
CA PHE A 182 19.95 1.14 9.93
C PHE A 182 18.43 1.30 9.80
N SER A 183 17.85 0.73 8.75
CA SER A 183 16.40 0.64 8.63
C SER A 183 15.95 -0.61 7.90
N ARG A 184 14.80 -1.14 8.34
CA ARG A 184 14.05 -2.16 7.62
C ARG A 184 13.19 -1.50 6.54
N ALA A 185 12.78 -2.29 5.57
CA ALA A 185 11.71 -1.90 4.68
C ALA A 185 10.43 -1.61 5.49
N THR A 186 9.66 -0.61 5.06
CA THR A 186 8.42 -0.22 5.72
C THR A 186 7.21 -0.59 4.86
N ASN A 187 6.04 -0.64 5.48
CA ASN A 187 4.80 -1.00 4.78
C ASN A 187 4.34 0.14 3.86
N GLY A 188 3.57 -0.23 2.84
CA GLY A 188 2.73 0.72 2.12
C GLY A 188 1.55 1.18 2.97
N GLY A 189 0.99 2.33 2.62
CA GLY A 189 -0.17 2.91 3.28
C GLY A 189 -1.48 2.34 2.73
N ASP A 190 -2.52 2.33 3.56
CA ASP A 190 -3.86 1.95 3.11
C ASP A 190 -4.48 3.02 2.20
N GLY A 191 -5.30 2.60 1.25
CA GLY A 191 -6.13 3.50 0.45
C GLY A 191 -7.28 4.12 1.26
N GLY A 192 -7.69 5.31 0.86
CA GLY A 192 -8.80 6.06 1.45
C GLY A 192 -10.16 5.52 1.03
N ARG A 193 -11.20 5.80 1.82
CA ARG A 193 -12.57 5.39 1.48
C ARG A 193 -13.23 6.36 0.50
N GLY A 194 -14.06 5.83 -0.41
CA GLY A 194 -14.99 6.63 -1.20
C GLY A 194 -16.15 7.20 -0.37
N GLY A 195 -16.89 8.14 -0.97
CA GLY A 195 -18.02 8.84 -0.37
C GLY A 195 -19.26 7.96 -0.16
N LEU A 196 -20.16 8.36 0.73
CA LEU A 196 -21.32 7.55 1.12
C LEU A 196 -22.24 7.25 -0.08
N LEU A 197 -22.55 8.24 -0.93
CA LEU A 197 -23.45 8.03 -2.07
C LEU A 197 -22.70 7.53 -3.30
N SER A 198 -21.55 8.12 -3.60
CA SER A 198 -20.78 7.72 -4.78
C SER A 198 -19.30 7.97 -4.57
N GLY A 199 -18.49 6.99 -4.93
CA GLY A 199 -17.05 7.16 -5.06
C GLY A 199 -16.30 5.86 -4.83
N ASP A 200 -15.17 5.74 -5.51
CA ASP A 200 -14.33 4.55 -5.43
C ASP A 200 -13.40 4.64 -4.22
N GLY A 201 -13.04 3.49 -3.67
CA GLY A 201 -11.96 3.42 -2.70
C GLY A 201 -10.61 3.62 -3.38
N GLY A 202 -9.67 4.28 -2.70
CA GLY A 202 -8.29 4.38 -3.18
C GLY A 202 -7.56 3.05 -3.05
N ASN A 203 -6.51 2.84 -3.83
CA ASN A 203 -5.68 1.65 -3.77
C ASN A 203 -4.74 1.70 -2.56
N GLY A 204 -4.36 0.55 -2.05
CA GLY A 204 -3.26 0.43 -1.09
C GLY A 204 -1.90 0.61 -1.77
N GLY A 205 -0.94 1.19 -1.05
CA GLY A 205 0.42 1.36 -1.52
C GLY A 205 1.25 0.09 -1.41
N ASP A 206 2.27 -0.04 -2.26
CA ASP A 206 3.20 -1.18 -2.22
C ASP A 206 4.11 -1.13 -0.98
N GLY A 207 4.51 -2.30 -0.48
CA GLY A 207 5.50 -2.42 0.58
C GLY A 207 6.93 -2.19 0.10
N GLY A 208 7.78 -1.65 0.98
CA GLY A 208 9.18 -1.37 0.68
C GLY A 208 10.04 -2.61 0.48
N LEU A 209 11.15 -2.46 -0.22
CA LEU A 209 12.07 -3.55 -0.55
C LEU A 209 13.18 -3.69 0.50
N ASP A 210 13.57 -4.92 0.81
CA ASP A 210 14.72 -5.26 1.66
C ASP A 210 15.71 -6.13 0.89
N VAL A 211 16.73 -5.52 0.26
CA VAL A 211 17.62 -6.22 -0.69
C VAL A 211 19.06 -6.16 -0.20
N ASN A 212 19.77 -7.28 -0.36
CA ASN A 212 21.19 -7.42 -0.07
C ASN A 212 21.54 -7.28 1.41
N SER A 213 20.75 -7.94 2.27
CA SER A 213 20.99 -7.87 3.70
C SER A 213 22.01 -8.89 4.21
N PRO A 214 23.00 -8.50 5.03
CA PRO A 214 23.87 -9.45 5.74
C PRO A 214 23.13 -10.19 6.89
N THR A 215 21.82 -9.97 7.05
CA THR A 215 20.99 -10.59 8.10
C THR A 215 19.59 -10.88 7.52
N ASP A 216 18.61 -11.24 8.36
CA ASP A 216 17.25 -11.57 7.91
C ASP A 216 16.56 -10.43 7.15
N ALA A 217 16.41 -10.52 5.83
CA ALA A 217 15.70 -9.53 5.02
C ALA A 217 14.18 -9.70 5.14
N LEU A 218 13.46 -8.60 5.36
CA LEU A 218 11.99 -8.60 5.46
C LEU A 218 11.39 -7.50 4.59
N GLY A 219 10.65 -7.89 3.56
CA GLY A 219 9.92 -6.97 2.70
C GLY A 219 8.74 -6.33 3.44
N GLY A 220 8.49 -5.05 3.16
CA GLY A 220 7.33 -4.34 3.71
C GLY A 220 6.02 -4.95 3.22
N LYS A 221 4.95 -4.87 4.01
CA LYS A 221 3.62 -5.30 3.55
C LYS A 221 3.02 -4.26 2.60
N GLY A 222 2.23 -4.71 1.64
CA GLY A 222 1.33 -3.82 0.90
C GLY A 222 0.21 -3.29 1.80
N GLY A 223 -0.26 -2.09 1.52
CA GLY A 223 -1.42 -1.49 2.18
C GLY A 223 -2.73 -2.05 1.65
N ASN A 224 -3.80 -1.95 2.42
CA ASN A 224 -5.11 -2.43 1.99
C ASN A 224 -5.78 -1.42 1.05
N GLY A 225 -6.62 -1.93 0.16
CA GLY A 225 -7.52 -1.12 -0.64
C GLY A 225 -8.59 -0.44 0.21
N GLY A 226 -8.95 0.76 -0.19
CA GLY A 226 -10.02 1.55 0.40
C GLY A 226 -11.39 1.01 0.05
N ARG A 227 -12.36 1.24 0.92
CA ARG A 227 -13.75 0.87 0.67
C ARG A 227 -14.38 1.80 -0.37
N GLY A 228 -15.11 1.24 -1.33
CA GLY A 228 -16.00 2.01 -2.21
C GLY A 228 -17.20 2.61 -1.46
N GLY A 229 -17.98 3.42 -2.17
CA GLY A 229 -19.15 4.08 -1.63
C GLY A 229 -20.25 3.13 -1.18
N TRP A 230 -21.15 3.62 -0.33
CA TRP A 230 -22.26 2.80 0.20
C TRP A 230 -23.40 2.63 -0.79
N VAL A 231 -23.65 3.61 -1.67
CA VAL A 231 -24.67 3.47 -2.72
C VAL A 231 -24.08 3.08 -4.06
N PHE A 232 -22.94 3.66 -4.47
CA PHE A 232 -22.21 3.27 -5.68
C PHE A 232 -20.70 3.48 -5.50
N GLY A 233 -19.90 2.62 -6.11
CA GLY A 233 -18.45 2.79 -6.24
C GLY A 233 -17.70 1.50 -5.98
N ASP A 234 -16.54 1.38 -6.59
CA ASP A 234 -15.74 0.17 -6.54
C ASP A 234 -14.80 0.19 -5.31
N GLY A 235 -14.44 -1.00 -4.85
CA GLY A 235 -13.40 -1.15 -3.83
C GLY A 235 -12.01 -0.95 -4.44
N GLY A 236 -11.11 -0.27 -3.73
CA GLY A 236 -9.72 -0.11 -4.16
C GLY A 236 -8.95 -1.43 -4.11
N ALA A 237 -7.93 -1.60 -4.94
CA ALA A 237 -7.06 -2.77 -4.88
C ALA A 237 -6.10 -2.71 -3.68
N GLY A 238 -5.71 -3.87 -3.15
CA GLY A 238 -4.62 -3.98 -2.19
C GLY A 238 -3.24 -3.81 -2.85
N GLY A 239 -2.29 -3.26 -2.12
CA GLY A 239 -0.91 -3.06 -2.55
C GLY A 239 -0.10 -4.35 -2.56
N THR A 240 0.96 -4.38 -3.35
CA THR A 240 1.89 -5.52 -3.44
C THR A 240 2.84 -5.54 -2.24
N GLY A 241 3.15 -6.74 -1.75
CA GLY A 241 4.17 -6.94 -0.73
C GLY A 241 5.59 -6.72 -1.29
N GLY A 242 6.46 -6.15 -0.47
CA GLY A 242 7.83 -5.82 -0.81
C GLY A 242 8.73 -7.05 -0.96
N ARG A 243 9.77 -6.92 -1.79
CA ARG A 243 10.77 -7.96 -2.00
C ARG A 243 11.74 -8.06 -0.82
N ALA A 244 12.18 -9.26 -0.48
CA ALA A 244 13.27 -9.52 0.45
C ALA A 244 14.38 -10.37 -0.18
N VAL A 245 15.65 -9.97 -0.03
CA VAL A 245 16.82 -10.75 -0.43
C VAL A 245 17.89 -10.64 0.67
N ALA A 246 18.17 -11.75 1.33
CA ALA A 246 19.19 -11.87 2.36
C ALA A 246 20.43 -12.60 1.83
N GLU A 247 21.62 -12.07 2.14
CA GLU A 247 22.90 -12.71 1.87
C GLU A 247 23.15 -13.82 2.89
N ASP A 248 23.21 -13.47 4.18
CA ASP A 248 23.57 -14.42 5.26
C ASP A 248 22.40 -14.82 6.17
N GLY A 249 21.21 -14.24 5.98
CA GLY A 249 20.02 -14.49 6.78
C GLY A 249 18.84 -15.07 6.01
N ASN A 250 17.69 -15.12 6.66
CA ASN A 250 16.44 -15.54 6.03
C ASN A 250 15.86 -14.41 5.18
N GLY A 251 15.37 -14.71 3.98
CA GLY A 251 14.71 -13.73 3.13
C GLY A 251 13.21 -13.93 3.11
N THR A 252 12.43 -13.01 3.69
CA THR A 252 10.96 -13.11 3.77
C THR A 252 10.29 -11.98 3.01
N GLY A 253 9.63 -12.28 1.89
CA GLY A 253 8.84 -11.32 1.13
C GLY A 253 7.65 -10.79 1.95
N GLY A 254 7.29 -9.53 1.73
CA GLY A 254 6.15 -8.90 2.39
C GLY A 254 4.82 -9.48 1.92
N ALA A 255 3.79 -9.47 2.76
CA ALA A 255 2.44 -9.86 2.34
C ALA A 255 1.81 -8.78 1.45
N GLY A 256 0.97 -9.19 0.50
CA GLY A 256 0.07 -8.27 -0.21
C GLY A 256 -1.06 -7.76 0.69
N GLY A 257 -1.59 -6.58 0.38
CA GLY A 257 -2.73 -6.00 1.09
C GLY A 257 -4.07 -6.57 0.61
N ASP A 258 -5.09 -6.52 1.46
CA ASP A 258 -6.44 -6.95 1.09
C ASP A 258 -7.10 -5.92 0.15
N GLY A 259 -7.98 -6.39 -0.73
CA GLY A 259 -8.81 -5.53 -1.57
C GLY A 259 -9.96 -4.90 -0.78
N GLY A 260 -10.41 -3.73 -1.23
CA GLY A 260 -11.48 -2.96 -0.60
C GLY A 260 -12.88 -3.52 -0.88
N ASP A 261 -13.78 -3.37 0.09
CA ASP A 261 -15.18 -3.78 -0.07
C ASP A 261 -16.01 -2.76 -0.85
N THR A 262 -17.16 -3.21 -1.36
CA THR A 262 -18.20 -2.36 -1.93
C THR A 262 -19.61 -2.82 -1.53
N THR A 263 -20.57 -1.90 -1.63
CA THR A 263 -22.00 -2.23 -1.50
C THR A 263 -22.64 -2.43 -2.88
N PHE A 264 -22.39 -1.54 -3.84
CA PHE A 264 -22.80 -1.68 -5.22
C PHE A 264 -21.64 -1.31 -6.13
N GLY A 265 -21.09 -2.32 -6.80
CA GLY A 265 -19.89 -2.17 -7.62
C GLY A 265 -19.07 -3.45 -7.62
N GLU A 266 -17.87 -3.35 -8.15
CA GLU A 266 -16.86 -4.41 -8.08
C GLU A 266 -16.00 -4.23 -6.83
N ALA A 267 -15.80 -5.31 -6.08
CA ALA A 267 -14.89 -5.25 -4.94
C ALA A 267 -13.43 -5.34 -5.39
N GLY A 268 -12.54 -4.71 -4.63
CA GLY A 268 -11.13 -4.59 -4.97
C GLY A 268 -10.41 -5.93 -4.96
N ALA A 269 -9.43 -6.09 -5.85
CA ALA A 269 -8.55 -7.26 -5.82
C ALA A 269 -7.54 -7.17 -4.66
N GLY A 270 -7.17 -8.32 -4.09
CA GLY A 270 -6.05 -8.42 -3.16
C GLY A 270 -4.71 -8.23 -3.88
N GLY A 271 -3.75 -7.63 -3.18
CA GLY A 271 -2.39 -7.41 -3.66
C GLY A 271 -1.55 -8.68 -3.66
N LYS A 272 -0.50 -8.71 -4.48
CA LYS A 272 0.39 -9.88 -4.56
C LYS A 272 1.34 -9.94 -3.37
N GLY A 273 1.74 -11.14 -2.98
CA GLY A 273 2.85 -11.35 -2.06
C GLY A 273 4.20 -10.99 -2.68
N GLY A 274 5.12 -10.53 -1.86
CA GLY A 274 6.48 -10.17 -2.24
C GLY A 274 7.40 -11.37 -2.41
N PHE A 275 8.43 -11.23 -3.24
CA PHE A 275 9.43 -12.27 -3.45
C PHE A 275 10.38 -12.38 -2.25
N GLY A 276 10.74 -13.60 -1.83
CA GLY A 276 11.75 -13.84 -0.80
C GLY A 276 12.95 -14.65 -1.31
N ALA A 277 14.18 -14.21 -1.04
CA ALA A 277 15.38 -14.95 -1.39
C ALA A 277 16.47 -14.96 -0.33
N ALA A 278 17.24 -16.05 -0.30
CA ALA A 278 18.36 -16.27 0.60
C ALA A 278 19.56 -16.88 -0.13
N ASN A 279 20.79 -16.53 0.28
CA ASN A 279 22.01 -16.83 -0.49
C ASN A 279 23.04 -17.68 0.26
N ASN A 280 22.75 -18.17 1.47
CA ASN A 280 23.70 -18.94 2.26
C ASN A 280 23.17 -20.36 2.56
N PRO A 281 24.04 -21.30 2.96
CA PRO A 281 23.63 -22.53 3.63
C PRO A 281 22.97 -22.25 4.98
N GLY A 282 22.00 -23.07 5.36
CA GLY A 282 21.29 -23.03 6.64
C GLY A 282 20.25 -21.92 6.80
N VAL A 283 19.82 -21.26 5.72
CA VAL A 283 18.81 -20.18 5.75
C VAL A 283 17.58 -20.49 4.91
N VAL A 284 16.49 -19.80 5.22
CA VAL A 284 15.18 -20.00 4.60
C VAL A 284 14.78 -18.79 3.76
N ALA A 285 14.42 -19.04 2.50
CA ALA A 285 13.75 -18.07 1.64
C ALA A 285 12.24 -18.30 1.69
N THR A 286 11.44 -17.28 1.96
CA THR A 286 9.97 -17.36 2.02
C THR A 286 9.33 -16.23 1.24
N GLY A 287 8.49 -16.55 0.26
CA GLY A 287 7.64 -15.60 -0.43
C GLY A 287 6.48 -15.13 0.46
N GLY A 288 6.05 -13.90 0.28
CA GLY A 288 4.94 -13.32 1.03
C GLY A 288 3.60 -13.91 0.60
N ALA A 289 2.60 -13.91 1.49
CA ALA A 289 1.25 -14.30 1.11
C ALA A 289 0.58 -13.24 0.22
N GLY A 290 -0.29 -13.67 -0.69
CA GLY A 290 -1.19 -12.77 -1.42
C GLY A 290 -2.35 -12.29 -0.53
N GLY A 291 -2.83 -11.08 -0.78
CA GLY A 291 -3.96 -10.49 -0.08
C GLY A 291 -5.31 -11.07 -0.53
N SER A 292 -6.31 -10.99 0.32
CA SER A 292 -7.67 -11.44 -0.02
C SER A 292 -8.37 -10.42 -0.93
N GLY A 293 -9.26 -10.89 -1.79
CA GLY A 293 -10.16 -10.02 -2.54
C GLY A 293 -11.28 -9.46 -1.65
N GLY A 294 -11.74 -8.26 -1.98
CA GLY A 294 -12.78 -7.55 -1.24
C GLY A 294 -14.18 -8.17 -1.40
N TYR A 295 -15.08 -7.82 -0.49
CA TYR A 295 -16.46 -8.25 -0.47
C TYR A 295 -17.39 -7.28 -1.21
N ALA A 296 -18.33 -7.82 -1.99
CA ALA A 296 -19.41 -7.05 -2.62
C ALA A 296 -20.79 -7.45 -2.06
N VAL A 297 -21.64 -6.47 -1.74
CA VAL A 297 -23.05 -6.74 -1.40
C VAL A 297 -23.83 -7.06 -2.67
N VAL A 298 -23.79 -6.16 -3.66
CA VAL A 298 -24.34 -6.34 -5.01
C VAL A 298 -23.23 -6.04 -6.00
N GLY A 299 -22.90 -7.02 -6.83
CA GLY A 299 -21.75 -6.99 -7.73
C GLY A 299 -20.76 -8.11 -7.44
N ASP A 300 -19.62 -8.08 -8.12
CA ASP A 300 -18.66 -9.18 -8.12
C ASP A 300 -17.66 -9.04 -6.96
N GLY A 301 -17.32 -10.18 -6.35
CA GLY A 301 -16.28 -10.25 -5.33
C GLY A 301 -14.89 -10.08 -5.94
N GLY A 302 -13.98 -9.45 -5.19
CA GLY A 302 -12.63 -9.16 -5.65
C GLY A 302 -11.80 -10.44 -5.81
N ARG A 303 -10.83 -10.45 -6.72
CA ARG A 303 -9.90 -11.59 -6.84
C ARG A 303 -8.91 -11.59 -5.67
N GLY A 304 -8.53 -12.76 -5.19
CA GLY A 304 -7.38 -12.91 -4.31
C GLY A 304 -6.07 -12.64 -5.05
N GLY A 305 -5.08 -12.09 -4.36
CA GLY A 305 -3.75 -11.85 -4.88
C GLY A 305 -2.90 -13.12 -4.92
N ASP A 306 -1.96 -13.20 -5.84
CA ASP A 306 -1.03 -14.33 -5.91
C ASP A 306 -0.03 -14.31 -4.74
N GLY A 307 0.37 -15.48 -4.29
CA GLY A 307 1.49 -15.64 -3.36
C GLY A 307 2.82 -15.27 -4.01
N GLY A 308 3.75 -14.78 -3.21
CA GLY A 308 5.09 -14.43 -3.63
C GLY A 308 5.95 -15.67 -3.86
N ASN A 309 6.82 -15.60 -4.87
CA ASN A 309 7.78 -16.67 -5.15
C ASN A 309 8.94 -16.65 -4.14
N SER A 310 9.67 -17.75 -4.05
CA SER A 310 10.90 -17.81 -3.26
C SER A 310 12.08 -18.47 -3.99
N ASN A 311 13.30 -18.06 -3.60
CA ASN A 311 14.52 -18.66 -4.12
C ASN A 311 15.60 -18.82 -3.04
N ASN A 312 16.14 -20.02 -2.90
CA ASN A 312 17.31 -20.27 -2.07
C ASN A 312 18.46 -20.81 -2.92
N TRP A 313 19.42 -19.95 -3.25
CA TRP A 313 20.46 -20.24 -4.24
C TRP A 313 21.51 -21.24 -3.75
N ASP A 314 21.89 -21.17 -2.47
CA ASP A 314 22.97 -21.98 -1.89
C ASP A 314 22.45 -23.02 -0.89
N GLY A 315 21.14 -23.25 -0.86
CA GLY A 315 20.52 -24.22 0.03
C GLY A 315 21.06 -25.64 -0.18
N VAL A 316 21.54 -26.25 0.91
CA VAL A 316 22.03 -27.64 0.96
C VAL A 316 21.06 -28.50 1.78
N ASP A 317 20.86 -29.77 1.43
CA ASP A 317 20.06 -30.66 2.27
C ASP A 317 20.71 -30.90 3.64
N GLY A 318 19.89 -30.95 4.70
CA GLY A 318 20.31 -31.29 6.05
C GLY A 318 20.99 -30.18 6.87
N ASP A 319 21.11 -28.95 6.35
CA ASP A 319 21.71 -27.81 7.06
C ASP A 319 20.69 -26.82 7.66
N GLY A 320 19.38 -27.03 7.42
CA GLY A 320 18.30 -26.14 7.81
C GLY A 320 17.78 -25.21 6.70
N SER A 321 18.34 -25.30 5.49
CA SER A 321 17.92 -24.52 4.33
C SER A 321 16.52 -24.91 3.85
N ALA A 322 15.76 -23.94 3.31
CA ALA A 322 14.53 -24.22 2.57
C ALA A 322 14.13 -23.08 1.62
N SER A 323 13.25 -23.39 0.66
CA SER A 323 12.55 -22.43 -0.20
C SER A 323 11.03 -22.60 -0.09
N ILE A 324 10.43 -21.57 0.51
CA ILE A 324 9.07 -21.23 0.95
C ILE A 324 8.13 -20.50 -0.02
N GLY A 325 7.27 -21.14 -0.80
CA GLY A 325 6.33 -20.41 -1.65
C GLY A 325 5.25 -19.71 -0.82
N GLY A 326 4.91 -18.46 -1.14
CA GLY A 326 3.84 -17.73 -0.48
C GLY A 326 2.46 -18.31 -0.81
N ALA A 327 1.53 -18.33 0.14
CA ALA A 327 0.15 -18.76 -0.15
C ALA A 327 -0.59 -17.73 -1.02
N GLY A 328 -1.45 -18.20 -1.91
CA GLY A 328 -2.39 -17.37 -2.67
C GLY A 328 -3.53 -16.86 -1.79
N GLY A 329 -3.96 -15.63 -2.04
CA GLY A 329 -5.06 -14.97 -1.33
C GLY A 329 -6.43 -15.55 -1.71
N ARG A 330 -7.40 -15.44 -0.80
CA ARG A 330 -8.78 -15.90 -1.06
C ARG A 330 -9.51 -14.94 -1.99
N GLY A 331 -10.37 -15.48 -2.85
CA GLY A 331 -11.34 -14.67 -3.57
C GLY A 331 -12.41 -14.09 -2.65
N GLY A 332 -12.84 -12.86 -2.93
CA GLY A 332 -13.88 -12.14 -2.23
C GLY A 332 -15.28 -12.67 -2.55
N ASN A 333 -16.23 -12.48 -1.63
CA ASN A 333 -17.59 -12.97 -1.80
C ASN A 333 -18.52 -11.90 -2.40
N SER A 334 -19.58 -12.37 -3.04
CA SER A 334 -20.76 -11.57 -3.40
C SER A 334 -21.96 -12.00 -2.55
N ALA A 335 -22.79 -11.06 -2.08
CA ALA A 335 -23.86 -11.36 -1.13
C ALA A 335 -25.20 -11.73 -1.79
N PHE A 336 -25.67 -10.92 -2.74
CA PHE A 336 -27.01 -11.07 -3.33
C PHE A 336 -26.98 -11.54 -4.77
N GLY A 337 -26.32 -10.76 -5.63
CA GLY A 337 -26.17 -11.03 -7.06
C GLY A 337 -24.76 -10.65 -7.50
N GLY A 338 -24.06 -11.60 -8.13
CA GLY A 338 -22.69 -11.43 -8.58
C GLY A 338 -21.86 -12.70 -8.43
N THR A 339 -20.74 -12.72 -9.12
CA THR A 339 -19.78 -13.84 -9.12
C THR A 339 -18.81 -13.69 -7.95
N GLY A 340 -18.51 -14.79 -7.27
CA GLY A 340 -17.44 -14.83 -6.28
C GLY A 340 -16.08 -14.63 -6.95
N GLY A 341 -15.18 -13.92 -6.27
CA GLY A 341 -13.83 -13.69 -6.75
C GLY A 341 -13.03 -14.98 -6.88
N LYS A 342 -12.09 -15.04 -7.83
CA LYS A 342 -11.16 -16.17 -7.92
C LYS A 342 -10.13 -16.12 -6.79
N GLY A 343 -9.70 -17.27 -6.30
CA GLY A 343 -8.52 -17.38 -5.44
C GLY A 343 -7.23 -17.12 -6.22
N GLY A 344 -6.22 -16.59 -5.53
CA GLY A 344 -4.89 -16.34 -6.08
C GLY A 344 -4.04 -17.61 -6.20
N ARG A 345 -3.07 -17.61 -7.11
CA ARG A 345 -2.12 -18.74 -7.25
C ARG A 345 -1.15 -18.74 -6.07
N GLY A 346 -0.72 -19.92 -5.62
CA GLY A 346 0.42 -20.06 -4.71
C GLY A 346 1.76 -19.72 -5.38
N GLY A 347 2.72 -19.26 -4.60
CA GLY A 347 4.04 -18.85 -5.05
C GLY A 347 4.92 -20.02 -5.44
N ASP A 348 5.69 -19.84 -6.51
CA ASP A 348 6.63 -20.84 -7.00
C ASP A 348 7.95 -20.78 -6.22
N THR A 349 8.62 -21.93 -6.13
CA THR A 349 9.88 -22.06 -5.40
C THR A 349 10.98 -22.67 -6.23
N VAL A 350 12.20 -22.16 -6.02
CA VAL A 350 13.42 -22.73 -6.56
C VAL A 350 14.46 -22.87 -5.44
N THR A 351 15.18 -23.98 -5.45
CA THR A 351 16.37 -24.20 -4.64
C THR A 351 17.39 -25.11 -5.33
N ASN A 352 18.61 -25.13 -4.82
CA ASN A 352 19.65 -26.04 -5.29
C ASN A 352 19.44 -27.46 -4.74
N ASN A 353 19.89 -27.76 -3.53
CA ASN A 353 19.79 -29.10 -2.94
C ASN A 353 18.91 -29.15 -1.66
N ALA A 354 18.29 -28.04 -1.26
CA ALA A 354 17.44 -27.99 -0.07
C ALA A 354 15.97 -28.38 -0.36
N PRO A 355 15.13 -28.50 0.68
CA PRO A 355 13.68 -28.54 0.54
C PRO A 355 13.10 -27.36 -0.25
N SER A 356 12.29 -27.67 -1.27
CA SER A 356 11.49 -26.71 -2.05
C SER A 356 10.00 -26.99 -1.85
N ILE A 357 9.24 -26.00 -1.38
CA ILE A 357 7.82 -26.17 -1.04
C ILE A 357 7.02 -25.06 -1.73
N GLY A 358 6.25 -25.43 -2.76
CA GLY A 358 5.35 -24.52 -3.47
C GLY A 358 4.22 -24.03 -2.57
N GLY A 359 3.81 -22.78 -2.77
CA GLY A 359 2.74 -22.16 -1.99
C GLY A 359 1.37 -22.76 -2.30
N GLU A 360 0.47 -22.80 -1.32
CA GLU A 360 -0.92 -23.22 -1.55
C GLU A 360 -1.70 -22.19 -2.39
N GLY A 361 -2.60 -22.65 -3.24
CA GLY A 361 -3.55 -21.80 -3.96
C GLY A 361 -4.69 -21.33 -3.06
N GLY A 362 -5.15 -20.11 -3.29
CA GLY A 362 -6.25 -19.51 -2.52
C GLY A 362 -7.61 -20.11 -2.86
N GLY A 363 -8.52 -20.16 -1.88
CA GLY A 363 -9.91 -20.56 -2.12
C GLY A 363 -10.67 -19.53 -2.96
N GLY A 364 -11.59 -19.99 -3.80
CA GLY A 364 -12.53 -19.13 -4.52
C GLY A 364 -13.61 -18.55 -3.59
N GLY A 365 -14.07 -17.35 -3.91
CA GLY A 365 -15.13 -16.65 -3.18
C GLY A 365 -16.51 -17.20 -3.51
N ARG A 366 -17.47 -16.98 -2.61
CA ARG A 366 -18.88 -17.37 -2.81
C ARG A 366 -19.57 -16.38 -3.75
N GLY A 367 -20.36 -16.90 -4.68
CA GLY A 367 -21.29 -16.10 -5.48
C GLY A 367 -22.50 -15.65 -4.66
N GLY A 368 -23.28 -14.72 -5.23
CA GLY A 368 -24.47 -14.16 -4.61
C GLY A 368 -25.51 -15.22 -4.22
N ALA A 369 -26.14 -15.06 -3.06
CA ALA A 369 -27.05 -16.05 -2.50
C ALA A 369 -28.29 -16.33 -3.39
N LEU A 370 -28.76 -15.32 -4.14
CA LEU A 370 -29.89 -15.46 -5.07
C LEU A 370 -29.42 -16.01 -6.42
N ALA A 371 -28.43 -15.36 -7.02
CA ALA A 371 -27.87 -15.72 -8.32
C ALA A 371 -26.38 -15.35 -8.40
N GLY A 372 -25.62 -16.08 -9.22
CA GLY A 372 -24.20 -15.83 -9.47
C GLY A 372 -23.33 -17.05 -9.21
N ASN A 373 -22.20 -17.11 -9.89
CA ASN A 373 -21.31 -18.26 -9.84
C ASN A 373 -20.35 -18.14 -8.65
N GLY A 374 -19.93 -19.29 -8.12
CA GLY A 374 -18.79 -19.35 -7.23
C GLY A 374 -17.49 -19.02 -7.96
N GLY A 375 -16.55 -18.39 -7.26
CA GLY A 375 -15.22 -18.13 -7.77
C GLY A 375 -14.40 -19.41 -7.88
N GLN A 376 -13.52 -19.48 -8.87
CA GLN A 376 -12.58 -20.61 -9.00
C GLN A 376 -11.53 -20.56 -7.88
N GLY A 377 -11.09 -21.73 -7.41
CA GLY A 377 -9.90 -21.83 -6.58
C GLY A 377 -8.64 -21.52 -7.39
N GLY A 378 -7.63 -20.97 -6.72
CA GLY A 378 -6.32 -20.70 -7.30
C GLY A 378 -5.46 -21.97 -7.36
N ASN A 379 -4.55 -22.03 -8.33
CA ASN A 379 -3.63 -23.17 -8.44
C ASN A 379 -2.56 -23.11 -7.34
N GLY A 380 -2.05 -24.27 -6.92
CA GLY A 380 -0.84 -24.35 -6.11
C GLY A 380 0.41 -23.93 -6.89
N GLY A 381 1.43 -23.46 -6.17
CA GLY A 381 2.72 -23.09 -6.73
C GLY A 381 3.61 -24.30 -7.03
N ASP A 382 4.46 -24.15 -8.03
CA ASP A 382 5.42 -25.17 -8.42
C ASP A 382 6.65 -25.18 -7.48
N ALA A 383 7.27 -26.35 -7.31
CA ALA A 383 8.48 -26.51 -6.51
C ALA A 383 9.59 -27.17 -7.31
N THR A 384 10.79 -26.55 -7.32
CA THR A 384 11.95 -27.04 -8.07
C THR A 384 13.20 -27.10 -7.19
N SER A 385 13.77 -28.29 -7.05
CA SER A 385 15.12 -28.53 -6.54
C SER A 385 16.05 -29.00 -7.67
N LEU A 386 17.11 -28.25 -7.93
CA LEU A 386 18.01 -28.47 -9.08
C LEU A 386 19.01 -29.61 -8.89
N ALA A 387 19.40 -29.90 -7.64
CA ALA A 387 20.46 -30.87 -7.31
C ALA A 387 19.97 -32.11 -6.54
N GLY A 388 18.65 -32.29 -6.45
CA GLY A 388 18.07 -33.54 -5.93
C GLY A 388 17.50 -33.47 -4.52
N GLY A 389 17.34 -32.28 -3.95
CA GLY A 389 16.63 -32.06 -2.70
C GLY A 389 15.12 -32.35 -2.81
N PRO A 390 14.43 -32.53 -1.67
CA PRO A 390 13.01 -32.83 -1.67
C PRO A 390 12.20 -31.65 -2.22
N ALA A 391 11.28 -31.93 -3.14
CA ALA A 391 10.37 -30.93 -3.70
C ALA A 391 8.91 -31.33 -3.46
N SER A 392 8.08 -30.38 -3.05
CA SER A 392 6.63 -30.54 -2.92
C SER A 392 5.92 -29.36 -3.56
N GLY A 393 5.15 -29.61 -4.62
CA GLY A 393 4.25 -28.60 -5.18
C GLY A 393 3.14 -28.23 -4.18
N GLY A 394 2.62 -27.02 -4.30
CA GLY A 394 1.53 -26.53 -3.46
C GLY A 394 0.19 -27.17 -3.82
N GLN A 395 -0.73 -27.23 -2.86
CA GLN A 395 -2.09 -27.69 -3.13
C GLN A 395 -2.91 -26.63 -3.87
N GLY A 396 -3.80 -27.05 -4.77
CA GLY A 396 -4.79 -26.16 -5.37
C GLY A 396 -5.89 -25.76 -4.37
N GLY A 397 -6.39 -24.54 -4.49
CA GLY A 397 -7.48 -24.03 -3.66
C GLY A 397 -8.84 -24.60 -4.06
N THR A 398 -9.76 -24.68 -3.10
CA THR A 398 -11.14 -25.10 -3.37
C THR A 398 -11.92 -24.01 -4.12
N GLY A 399 -12.79 -24.40 -5.03
CA GLY A 399 -13.76 -23.48 -5.63
C GLY A 399 -14.81 -22.99 -4.63
N GLY A 400 -15.38 -21.81 -4.91
CA GLY A 400 -16.45 -21.21 -4.13
C GLY A 400 -17.84 -21.74 -4.52
N THR A 401 -18.82 -21.52 -3.66
CA THR A 401 -20.21 -21.93 -3.89
C THR A 401 -20.94 -20.92 -4.78
N GLY A 402 -21.80 -21.39 -5.69
CA GLY A 402 -22.74 -20.55 -6.45
C GLY A 402 -24.05 -20.26 -5.71
N GLY A 403 -24.88 -19.40 -6.30
CA GLY A 403 -26.19 -18.98 -5.80
C GLY A 403 -27.30 -20.01 -5.95
N ALA A 404 -28.39 -19.82 -5.19
CA ALA A 404 -29.51 -20.77 -5.13
C ALA A 404 -30.30 -20.91 -6.44
N VAL A 405 -30.28 -19.89 -7.31
CA VAL A 405 -30.98 -19.89 -8.61
C VAL A 405 -29.96 -19.71 -9.74
N GLY A 406 -29.60 -20.82 -10.39
CA GLY A 406 -28.80 -20.82 -11.61
C GLY A 406 -27.32 -20.44 -11.45
N GLY A 407 -26.77 -20.51 -10.22
CA GLY A 407 -25.35 -20.30 -9.97
C GLY A 407 -24.56 -21.61 -9.94
N ASP A 408 -23.50 -21.69 -10.73
CA ASP A 408 -22.57 -22.83 -10.71
C ASP A 408 -21.52 -22.66 -9.60
N ALA A 409 -21.08 -23.77 -9.02
CA ALA A 409 -19.90 -23.77 -8.15
C ALA A 409 -18.63 -23.48 -8.97
N GLY A 410 -17.67 -22.81 -8.35
CA GLY A 410 -16.35 -22.63 -8.92
C GLY A 410 -15.59 -23.96 -8.98
N GLY A 411 -14.76 -24.12 -10.02
CA GLY A 411 -13.82 -25.24 -10.09
C GLY A 411 -12.70 -25.11 -9.04
N ASN A 412 -12.17 -26.25 -8.60
CA ASN A 412 -10.94 -26.28 -7.79
C ASN A 412 -9.73 -25.88 -8.63
N GLY A 413 -8.73 -25.28 -7.99
CA GLY A 413 -7.42 -25.09 -8.57
C GLY A 413 -6.65 -26.40 -8.70
N THR A 414 -5.69 -26.43 -9.61
CA THR A 414 -4.79 -27.58 -9.77
C THR A 414 -3.67 -27.53 -8.73
N ASN A 415 -3.18 -28.69 -8.32
CA ASN A 415 -1.93 -28.77 -7.54
C ASN A 415 -0.74 -28.31 -8.38
N GLY A 416 0.26 -27.74 -7.72
CA GLY A 416 1.54 -27.43 -8.31
C GLY A 416 2.37 -28.69 -8.57
N THR A 417 3.32 -28.55 -9.48
CA THR A 417 4.26 -29.61 -9.83
C THR A 417 5.45 -29.63 -8.86
N ALA A 418 6.06 -30.79 -8.71
CA ALA A 418 7.26 -30.96 -7.91
C ALA A 418 8.37 -31.58 -8.77
N ASN A 419 9.45 -30.84 -8.96
CA ASN A 419 10.64 -31.25 -9.71
C ASN A 419 11.83 -31.30 -8.75
N GLY A 420 12.09 -32.47 -8.19
CA GLY A 420 13.22 -32.72 -7.28
C GLY A 420 13.62 -34.19 -7.32
N GLY A 421 14.82 -34.50 -6.84
CA GLY A 421 15.29 -35.88 -6.73
C GLY A 421 14.40 -36.63 -5.74
N ALA A 422 13.89 -37.79 -6.13
CA ALA A 422 13.11 -38.63 -5.23
C ALA A 422 13.96 -39.01 -4.01
N GLY A 423 13.47 -38.67 -2.81
CA GLY A 423 13.81 -39.39 -1.59
C GLY A 423 12.98 -40.66 -1.48
#